data_AF-A0A918HF08-F1
#
_entry.id   AF-A0A918HF08-F1
#
_cell.length_a   1.000
_cell.length_b   1.000
_cell.length_c   1.000
_cell.angle_alpha   90.00
_cell.angle_beta   90.00
_cell.angle_gamma   90.00
#
_symmetry.space_group_name_H-M   'P 1'
#
loop_
_entity.id
_entity.type
_entity.pdbx_description
1 polymer ?
#
loop_
_entity_poly.entity_id
_entity_poly.type
_entity_poly.pdbx_seq_one_letter_code
_entity_poly.pdbx_strand_id
1 'polypeptide(L)'
;MRGNVSGALSRGRWGVAGPFAALALLAAPLTACTTNTCEGDRGGSTVCVNNGSAPDADIKYKQQVVTACGQLRASSRWVPPADRESGRLAYNKRKVLEALRTSHAEYRGALDTLWRQETPGPFKARQATAKAAGDAWLADVERLFKRAEVELPDPIPIDGYYVVSDLKETASRQAFLQAMTALGEKECSLEEVTAS
;
A
#
# COMPACT_ATOMS: atom_id res chain seq x y z
N MET A 1 -33.89 -35.90 -44.93
CA MET A 1 -32.91 -36.77 -45.62
C MET A 1 -31.55 -36.11 -45.48
N ARG A 2 -30.56 -36.75 -44.81
CA ARG A 2 -29.34 -37.34 -45.41
C ARG A 2 -28.71 -36.41 -46.46
N GLY A 3 -27.45 -36.04 -46.47
CA GLY A 3 -26.20 -36.41 -45.78
C GLY A 3 -25.15 -35.44 -46.36
N ASN A 4 -24.17 -35.00 -45.59
CA ASN A 4 -22.85 -35.61 -45.45
C ASN A 4 -21.97 -35.59 -46.73
N VAL A 5 -20.70 -35.28 -46.49
CA VAL A 5 -19.47 -35.64 -47.23
C VAL A 5 -18.72 -34.53 -47.98
N SER A 6 -17.58 -34.24 -47.35
CA SER A 6 -16.27 -33.72 -47.75
C SER A 6 -15.80 -33.88 -49.21
N GLY A 7 -14.93 -32.94 -49.60
CA GLY A 7 -13.84 -33.07 -50.58
C GLY A 7 -13.01 -31.78 -50.55
N ALA A 8 -11.80 -31.77 -49.97
CA ALA A 8 -10.50 -32.05 -50.62
C ALA A 8 -10.17 -31.05 -51.73
N LEU A 9 -8.97 -30.50 -51.94
CA LEU A 9 -7.62 -30.53 -51.35
C LEU A 9 -6.84 -29.52 -52.24
N SER A 10 -5.88 -28.75 -51.69
CA SER A 10 -4.54 -28.52 -52.29
C SER A 10 -3.87 -27.18 -51.92
N ARG A 11 -2.79 -27.32 -51.12
CA ARG A 11 -1.43 -26.72 -51.20
C ARG A 11 -1.26 -25.20 -51.03
N GLY A 12 -0.28 -24.69 -50.29
CA GLY A 12 0.86 -25.25 -49.53
C GLY A 12 1.16 -24.36 -48.31
N ARG A 13 1.74 -24.80 -47.20
CA ARG A 13 3.02 -25.51 -46.94
C ARG A 13 4.26 -24.75 -47.39
N TRP A 14 4.80 -23.95 -46.49
CA TRP A 14 6.20 -24.04 -46.07
C TRP A 14 6.22 -24.16 -44.54
N GLY A 15 6.82 -25.24 -44.06
CA GLY A 15 7.23 -25.40 -42.68
C GLY A 15 8.72 -25.66 -42.67
N VAL A 16 9.38 -25.44 -41.55
CA VAL A 16 10.57 -26.20 -41.16
C VAL A 16 10.52 -26.38 -39.64
N ALA A 17 10.71 -27.62 -39.21
CA ALA A 17 10.72 -28.08 -37.84
C ALA A 17 12.09 -28.68 -37.51
N GLY A 18 12.54 -28.47 -36.26
CA GLY A 18 13.49 -29.29 -35.49
C GLY A 18 14.97 -29.27 -35.92
N PRO A 19 15.89 -29.95 -35.20
CA PRO A 19 15.75 -30.77 -33.97
C PRO A 19 16.82 -30.41 -32.89
N PHE A 20 17.25 -31.38 -32.07
CA PHE A 20 18.24 -31.37 -30.95
C PHE A 20 17.59 -31.25 -29.56
N ALA A 21 17.10 -32.35 -28.97
CA ALA A 21 17.82 -33.47 -28.37
C ALA A 21 18.57 -33.11 -27.06
N ALA A 22 18.04 -33.69 -25.99
CA ALA A 22 18.56 -33.93 -24.66
C ALA A 22 20.08 -33.81 -24.44
N LEU A 23 20.45 -33.15 -23.34
CA LEU A 23 21.54 -33.59 -22.47
C LEU A 23 21.11 -33.43 -21.01
N ALA A 24 21.29 -34.51 -20.25
CA ALA A 24 21.06 -34.60 -18.82
C ALA A 24 22.29 -34.14 -18.01
N LEU A 25 22.07 -33.99 -16.69
CA LEU A 25 23.04 -33.98 -15.59
C LEU A 25 23.83 -32.68 -15.34
N LEU A 26 23.46 -31.97 -14.27
CA LEU A 26 24.25 -31.94 -13.02
C LEU A 26 23.52 -31.14 -11.94
N ALA A 27 23.33 -31.78 -10.79
CA ALA A 27 22.97 -31.14 -9.55
C ALA A 27 24.09 -30.22 -9.09
N ALA A 28 23.74 -29.00 -8.65
CA ALA A 28 24.52 -28.25 -7.68
C ALA A 28 23.55 -27.45 -6.80
N PRO A 29 23.56 -27.62 -5.47
CA PRO A 29 22.86 -26.70 -4.60
C PRO A 29 23.58 -25.35 -4.67
N LEU A 30 22.86 -24.28 -5.03
CA LEU A 30 23.28 -22.92 -4.71
C LEU A 30 23.16 -22.74 -3.19
N THR A 31 24.11 -23.35 -2.49
CA THR A 31 24.51 -22.94 -1.15
C THR A 31 25.13 -21.58 -1.38
N ALA A 32 24.38 -20.52 -1.09
CA ALA A 32 25.00 -19.23 -0.87
C ALA A 32 25.90 -19.40 0.36
N CYS A 33 27.19 -19.69 0.11
CA CYS A 33 28.22 -19.57 1.10
C CYS A 33 28.20 -18.12 1.56
N THR A 34 27.66 -17.88 2.75
CA THR A 34 28.09 -16.77 3.57
C THR A 34 29.60 -16.93 3.71
N THR A 35 30.38 -16.11 3.00
CA THR A 35 31.80 -15.95 3.28
C THR A 35 31.92 -15.30 4.65
N ASN A 36 31.88 -16.13 5.69
CA ASN A 36 32.50 -15.81 6.96
C ASN A 36 34.00 -15.86 6.73
N THR A 37 34.62 -14.71 6.50
CA THR A 37 36.07 -14.58 6.60
C THR A 37 36.43 -14.69 8.08
N CYS A 38 36.61 -15.92 8.57
CA CYS A 38 37.21 -16.17 9.87
C CYS A 38 38.71 -16.29 9.66
N GLU A 39 39.41 -15.17 9.74
CA GLU A 39 40.86 -15.17 9.85
C GLU A 39 41.21 -15.64 11.26
N GLY A 40 41.57 -16.92 11.39
CA GLY A 40 42.00 -17.49 12.65
C GLY A 40 43.49 -17.24 12.85
N ASP A 41 43.84 -16.19 13.59
CA ASP A 41 45.17 -16.11 14.19
C ASP A 41 45.20 -16.90 15.51
N ARG A 42 46.33 -17.53 15.78
CA ARG A 42 46.51 -18.50 16.86
C ARG A 42 46.33 -17.84 18.23
N GLY A 43 45.15 -18.04 18.81
CA GLY A 43 44.90 -17.94 20.25
C GLY A 43 44.01 -16.78 20.69
N GLY A 44 42.80 -17.12 21.15
CA GLY A 44 41.97 -16.23 21.96
C GLY A 44 40.65 -15.80 21.29
N SER A 45 39.56 -16.46 21.68
CA SER A 45 38.14 -16.09 21.45
C SER A 45 37.74 -15.64 20.05
N THR A 46 37.24 -16.58 19.25
CA THR A 46 36.32 -16.30 18.14
C THR A 46 35.03 -15.72 18.69
N VAL A 47 34.90 -14.39 18.67
CA VAL A 47 33.61 -13.72 18.84
C VAL A 47 32.92 -13.71 17.49
N CYS A 48 31.99 -14.64 17.28
CA CYS A 48 31.03 -14.55 16.21
C CYS A 48 30.03 -13.44 16.56
N VAL A 49 30.22 -12.24 16.01
CA VAL A 49 29.19 -11.20 16.09
C VAL A 49 28.03 -11.64 15.20
N ASN A 50 27.00 -12.21 15.82
CA ASN A 50 25.71 -12.41 15.18
C ASN A 50 25.08 -11.03 14.92
N ASN A 51 25.42 -10.40 13.81
CA ASN A 51 24.68 -9.24 13.31
C ASN A 51 23.36 -9.76 12.73
N GLY A 52 22.33 -9.79 13.60
CA GLY A 52 20.95 -10.01 13.19
C GLY A 52 20.55 -9.03 12.10
N SER A 53 19.74 -9.50 11.14
CA SER A 53 18.99 -8.71 10.14
C SER A 53 19.72 -7.47 9.59
N ALA A 54 20.30 -7.60 8.39
CA ALA A 54 21.15 -6.61 7.75
C ALA A 54 20.56 -5.17 7.75
N PRO A 55 21.41 -4.13 7.95
CA PRO A 55 21.02 -2.71 7.86
C PRO A 55 20.18 -2.34 6.64
N ASP A 56 20.36 -3.07 5.54
CA ASP A 56 19.62 -2.91 4.30
C ASP A 56 18.13 -3.25 4.44
N ALA A 57 17.77 -4.27 5.23
CA ALA A 57 16.38 -4.64 5.48
C ALA A 57 15.65 -3.57 6.30
N ASP A 58 16.34 -2.98 7.27
CA ASP A 58 15.83 -1.90 8.11
C ASP A 58 15.61 -0.62 7.30
N ILE A 59 16.59 -0.23 6.47
CA ILE A 59 16.48 0.92 5.57
C ILE A 59 15.32 0.72 4.59
N LYS A 60 15.23 -0.47 3.97
CA LYS A 60 14.16 -0.81 3.05
C LYS A 60 12.78 -0.72 3.72
N TYR A 61 12.65 -1.25 4.94
CA TYR A 61 11.39 -1.22 5.67
C TYR A 61 10.96 0.22 6.00
N LYS A 62 11.88 1.07 6.48
CA LYS A 62 11.60 2.50 6.71
C LYS A 62 11.15 3.21 5.43
N GLN A 63 11.80 2.92 4.29
CA GLN A 63 11.40 3.47 2.99
C GLN A 63 9.99 3.02 2.57
N GLN A 64 9.60 1.78 2.85
CA GLN A 64 8.24 1.29 2.61
C GLN A 64 7.21 2.05 3.45
N VAL A 65 7.52 2.31 4.73
CA VAL A 65 6.65 3.12 5.62
C VAL A 65 6.49 4.54 5.09
N VAL A 66 7.59 5.18 4.67
CA VAL A 66 7.57 6.52 4.07
C VAL A 66 6.75 6.55 2.77
N THR A 67 6.87 5.51 1.94
CA THR A 67 6.10 5.37 0.71
C THR A 67 4.61 5.25 1.00
N ALA A 68 4.23 4.43 1.99
CA ALA A 68 2.84 4.30 2.42
C ALA A 68 2.30 5.64 2.94
N CYS A 69 3.06 6.39 3.75
CA CYS A 69 2.69 7.75 4.17
C CYS A 69 2.48 8.70 2.98
N GLY A 70 3.33 8.60 1.95
CA GLY A 70 3.15 9.36 0.71
C GLY A 70 1.87 9.01 -0.04
N GLN A 71 1.51 7.73 -0.10
CA GLN A 71 0.24 7.27 -0.70
C GLN A 71 -0.96 7.77 0.10
N LEU A 72 -0.92 7.67 1.43
CA LEU A 72 -1.99 8.19 2.30
C LEU A 72 -2.19 9.70 2.11
N ARG A 73 -1.09 10.47 2.02
CA ARG A 73 -1.16 11.90 1.71
C ARG A 73 -1.75 12.18 0.32
N ALA A 74 -1.43 11.35 -0.67
CA ALA A 74 -2.01 11.52 -2.00
C ALA A 74 -3.53 11.30 -1.97
N SER A 75 -4.00 10.27 -1.26
CA SER A 75 -5.42 9.95 -1.10
C SER A 75 -6.20 10.94 -0.22
N SER A 76 -5.51 11.69 0.65
CA SER A 76 -6.12 12.78 1.43
C SER A 76 -6.27 14.09 0.64
N ARG A 77 -5.60 14.21 -0.51
CA ARG A 77 -5.81 15.33 -1.45
C ARG A 77 -7.12 15.12 -2.19
N TRP A 78 -8.19 15.49 -1.51
CA TRP A 78 -9.52 15.43 -2.06
C TRP A 78 -10.02 16.84 -2.38
N VAL A 79 -10.53 17.00 -3.61
CA VAL A 79 -11.21 18.21 -4.06
C VAL A 79 -12.68 17.86 -4.25
N PRO A 80 -13.61 18.51 -3.54
CA PRO A 80 -15.02 18.21 -3.70
C PRO A 80 -15.47 18.44 -5.15
N PRO A 81 -16.21 17.50 -5.75
CA PRO A 81 -16.78 17.68 -7.07
C PRO A 81 -17.87 18.77 -7.01
N ALA A 82 -17.48 20.01 -7.36
CA ALA A 82 -18.39 21.14 -7.49
C ALA A 82 -19.30 20.94 -8.71
N ASP A 83 -20.61 20.97 -8.50
CA ASP A 83 -21.60 20.98 -9.56
C ASP A 83 -22.33 22.33 -9.55
N ARG A 84 -22.45 22.97 -10.72
CA ARG A 84 -23.30 24.16 -10.89
C ARG A 84 -24.69 23.72 -11.34
N GLU A 85 -25.45 23.08 -10.46
CA GLU A 85 -26.89 22.95 -10.71
C GLU A 85 -27.58 24.24 -10.27
N SER A 86 -28.36 24.84 -11.18
CA SER A 86 -29.31 25.93 -10.87
C SER A 86 -28.73 27.32 -10.57
N GLY A 87 -27.45 27.60 -10.87
CA GLY A 87 -26.85 28.93 -10.67
C GLY A 87 -26.42 29.24 -9.22
N ARG A 88 -26.55 28.28 -8.30
CA ARG A 88 -26.02 28.33 -6.94
C ARG A 88 -24.91 27.29 -6.81
N LEU A 89 -23.76 27.68 -6.28
CA LEU A 89 -22.59 26.81 -6.18
C LEU A 89 -22.82 25.81 -5.02
N ALA A 90 -22.94 24.53 -5.34
CA ALA A 90 -23.21 23.44 -4.38
C ALA A 90 -22.44 22.17 -4.76
N TYR A 91 -22.28 21.24 -3.82
CA TYR A 91 -21.72 19.92 -4.11
C TYR A 91 -22.82 18.88 -4.24
N ASN A 92 -22.67 17.98 -5.21
CA ASN A 92 -23.56 16.84 -5.34
C ASN A 92 -23.27 15.81 -4.24
N LYS A 93 -24.25 15.54 -3.37
CA LYS A 93 -24.07 14.65 -2.21
C LYS A 93 -23.59 13.26 -2.62
N ARG A 94 -24.17 12.68 -3.67
CA ARG A 94 -23.79 11.35 -4.16
C ARG A 94 -22.32 11.32 -4.59
N LYS A 95 -21.87 12.28 -5.40
CA LYS A 95 -20.47 12.36 -5.84
C LYS A 95 -19.49 12.58 -4.68
N VAL A 96 -19.86 13.39 -3.69
CA VAL A 96 -19.08 13.59 -2.47
C VAL A 96 -18.94 12.27 -1.71
N LEU A 97 -20.04 11.58 -1.43
CA LEU A 97 -20.02 10.30 -0.69
C LEU A 97 -19.24 9.22 -1.44
N GLU A 98 -19.36 9.16 -2.77
CA GLU A 98 -18.56 8.26 -3.60
C GLU A 98 -17.07 8.57 -3.49
N ALA A 99 -16.68 9.84 -3.58
CA ALA A 99 -15.29 10.24 -3.43
C ALA A 99 -14.73 9.89 -2.04
N LEU A 100 -15.50 10.12 -0.97
CA LEU A 100 -15.10 9.74 0.39
C LEU A 100 -14.89 8.23 0.54
N ARG A 101 -15.78 7.40 -0.03
CA ARG A 101 -15.63 5.94 -0.03
C ARG A 101 -14.39 5.50 -0.81
N THR A 102 -14.11 6.14 -1.94
CA THR A 102 -12.89 5.87 -2.72
C THR A 102 -11.64 6.20 -1.92
N SER A 103 -11.55 7.38 -1.30
CA SER A 103 -10.41 7.73 -0.43
C SER A 103 -10.23 6.75 0.73
N HIS A 104 -11.32 6.26 1.36
CA HIS A 104 -11.22 5.23 2.40
C HIS A 104 -10.64 3.92 1.90
N ALA A 105 -11.10 3.47 0.73
CA ALA A 105 -10.60 2.25 0.10
C ALA A 105 -9.11 2.37 -0.24
N GLU A 106 -8.67 3.54 -0.70
CA GLU A 106 -7.26 3.82 -0.95
C GLU A 106 -6.42 3.82 0.33
N TYR A 107 -6.91 4.45 1.42
CA TYR A 107 -6.22 4.40 2.71
C TYR A 107 -6.01 2.98 3.20
N ARG A 108 -7.07 2.16 3.14
CA ARG A 108 -7.02 0.75 3.51
C ARG A 108 -6.03 -0.01 2.60
N GLY A 109 -6.09 0.21 1.29
CA GLY A 109 -5.20 -0.44 0.33
C GLY A 109 -3.71 -0.12 0.54
N ALA A 110 -3.38 1.14 0.82
CA ALA A 110 -2.01 1.55 1.14
C ALA A 110 -1.51 0.86 2.42
N LEU A 111 -2.34 0.83 3.47
CA LEU A 111 -2.02 0.20 4.74
C LEU A 111 -1.90 -1.32 4.62
N ASP A 112 -2.84 -2.00 3.95
CA ASP A 112 -2.76 -3.45 3.70
C ASP A 112 -1.53 -3.83 2.89
N THR A 113 -1.08 -2.96 1.98
CA THR A 113 0.16 -3.17 1.22
C THR A 113 1.38 -3.08 2.10
N LEU A 114 1.45 -2.12 3.03
CA LEU A 114 2.52 -2.00 4.01
C LEU A 114 2.52 -3.19 5.00
N TRP A 115 1.35 -3.56 5.51
CA TRP A 115 1.23 -4.60 6.54
C TRP A 115 1.48 -6.02 6.03
N ARG A 116 1.40 -6.25 4.72
CA ARG A 116 1.80 -7.52 4.08
C ARG A 116 3.31 -7.66 3.90
N GLN A 117 4.08 -6.59 4.04
CA GLN A 117 5.53 -6.65 3.91
C GLN A 117 6.15 -7.40 5.10
N GLU A 118 7.25 -8.11 4.84
CA GLU A 118 8.05 -8.69 5.90
C GLU A 118 8.54 -7.59 6.83
N THR A 119 8.31 -7.77 8.14
CA THR A 119 8.69 -6.78 9.15
C THR A 119 9.94 -7.24 9.89
N PRO A 120 11.06 -6.50 9.78
CA PRO A 120 12.28 -6.84 10.51
C PRO A 120 12.05 -6.84 12.02
N GLY A 121 12.80 -7.68 12.73
CA GLY A 121 12.66 -7.90 14.18
C GLY A 121 12.54 -6.61 15.01
N PRO A 122 13.42 -5.60 14.81
CA PRO A 122 13.38 -4.34 15.56
C PRO A 122 12.08 -3.52 15.39
N PHE A 123 11.33 -3.71 14.29
CA PHE A 123 10.13 -2.92 14.01
C PHE A 123 8.83 -3.60 14.43
N LYS A 124 8.82 -4.90 14.75
CA LYS A 124 7.58 -5.66 15.01
C LYS A 124 6.66 -5.01 16.05
N ALA A 125 7.22 -4.55 17.17
CA ALA A 125 6.43 -3.90 18.22
C ALA A 125 5.87 -2.53 17.78
N ARG A 126 6.69 -1.74 17.06
CA ARG A 126 6.26 -0.44 16.52
C ARG A 126 5.21 -0.62 15.42
N GLN A 127 5.36 -1.64 14.57
CA GLN A 127 4.39 -1.99 13.53
C GLN A 127 3.06 -2.39 14.16
N ALA A 128 3.06 -3.23 15.19
CA ALA A 128 1.82 -3.61 15.89
C ALA A 128 1.08 -2.38 16.44
N THR A 129 1.84 -1.43 17.01
CA THR A 129 1.29 -0.16 17.51
C THR A 129 0.72 0.70 16.38
N ALA A 130 1.46 0.87 15.28
CA ALA A 130 1.02 1.64 14.12
C ALA A 130 -0.20 1.02 13.42
N LYS A 131 -0.25 -0.31 13.33
CA LYS A 131 -1.38 -1.06 12.79
C LYS A 131 -2.63 -0.85 13.65
N ALA A 132 -2.52 -1.03 14.97
CA ALA A 132 -3.65 -0.81 15.87
C ALA A 132 -4.18 0.63 15.82
N ALA A 133 -3.28 1.62 15.78
CA ALA A 133 -3.66 3.02 15.62
C ALA A 133 -4.31 3.29 14.25
N GLY A 134 -3.79 2.68 13.17
CA GLY A 134 -4.36 2.77 11.84
C GLY A 134 -5.75 2.14 11.73
N ASP A 135 -5.95 0.97 12.34
CA ASP A 135 -7.26 0.29 12.39
C ASP A 135 -8.28 1.14 13.16
N ALA A 136 -7.87 1.78 14.26
CA ALA A 136 -8.72 2.71 15.02
C ALA A 136 -9.08 3.96 14.20
N TRP A 137 -8.12 4.57 13.51
CA TRP A 137 -8.36 5.71 12.64
C TRP A 137 -9.30 5.36 11.48
N LEU A 138 -9.07 4.24 10.78
CA LEU A 138 -9.95 3.79 9.68
C LEU A 138 -11.38 3.53 10.14
N ALA A 139 -11.56 3.01 11.36
CA ALA A 139 -12.89 2.81 11.95
C ALA A 139 -13.57 4.15 12.30
N ASP A 140 -12.82 5.15 12.75
CA ASP A 140 -13.34 6.49 13.02
C ASP A 140 -13.70 7.24 11.72
N VAL A 141 -12.91 7.10 10.66
CA VAL A 141 -13.22 7.61 9.32
C VAL A 141 -14.50 6.97 8.77
N GLU A 142 -14.64 5.64 8.89
CA GLU A 142 -15.86 4.93 8.49
C GLU A 142 -17.11 5.45 9.24
N ARG A 143 -16.99 5.68 10.56
CA ARG A 143 -18.07 6.25 11.36
C ARG A 143 -18.41 7.68 10.92
N LEU A 144 -17.39 8.49 10.64
CA LEU A 144 -17.56 9.85 10.14
C LEU A 144 -18.33 9.86 8.82
N PHE A 145 -18.00 8.95 7.90
CA PHE A 145 -18.69 8.85 6.62
C PHE A 145 -20.13 8.36 6.76
N LYS A 146 -20.42 7.39 7.63
CA LYS A 146 -21.79 6.98 7.94
C LYS A 146 -22.64 8.12 8.50
N ARG A 147 -22.08 8.97 9.36
CA ARG A 147 -22.80 10.18 9.83
C ARG A 147 -23.00 11.16 8.69
N ALA A 148 -21.98 11.42 7.87
CA ALA A 148 -22.06 12.31 6.72
C ALA A 148 -23.16 11.87 5.72
N GLU A 149 -23.35 10.56 5.51
CA GLU A 149 -24.43 10.03 4.69
C GLU A 149 -25.83 10.45 5.18
N VAL A 150 -26.01 10.55 6.50
CA VAL A 150 -27.29 10.92 7.14
C VAL A 150 -27.43 12.44 7.25
N GLU A 151 -26.37 13.12 7.70
CA GLU A 151 -26.41 14.53 8.11
C GLU A 151 -26.18 15.51 6.96
N LEU A 152 -25.47 15.12 5.90
CA LEU A 152 -25.23 16.03 4.78
C LEU A 152 -26.54 16.28 4.01
N PRO A 153 -26.90 17.54 3.74
CA PRO A 153 -28.03 17.87 2.88
C PRO A 153 -27.74 17.48 1.42
N ASP A 154 -28.81 17.34 0.63
CA ASP A 154 -28.70 17.12 -0.81
C ASP A 154 -29.51 18.21 -1.54
N PRO A 155 -28.87 19.15 -2.26
CA PRO A 155 -27.43 19.30 -2.49
C PRO A 155 -26.68 19.90 -1.28
N ILE A 156 -25.36 19.70 -1.19
CA ILE A 156 -24.52 20.21 -0.10
C ILE A 156 -24.14 21.67 -0.38
N PRO A 157 -24.50 22.65 0.47
CA PRO A 157 -24.02 24.03 0.33
C PRO A 157 -22.50 24.08 0.46
N ILE A 158 -21.83 24.89 -0.37
CA ILE A 158 -20.36 25.03 -0.29
C ILE A 158 -19.88 25.50 1.08
N ASP A 159 -20.64 26.43 1.67
CA ASP A 159 -20.38 26.98 2.99
C ASP A 159 -20.65 25.96 4.12
N GLY A 160 -21.34 24.85 3.80
CA GLY A 160 -21.76 23.80 4.72
C GLY A 160 -20.90 22.53 4.68
N TYR A 161 -19.85 22.48 3.85
CA TYR A 161 -19.00 21.29 3.76
C TYR A 161 -18.19 21.00 5.05
N TYR A 162 -18.05 22.00 5.93
CA TYR A 162 -17.30 21.89 7.20
C TYR A 162 -17.93 20.93 8.25
N VAL A 163 -19.11 20.36 7.98
CA VAL A 163 -19.84 19.46 8.89
C VAL A 163 -19.11 18.11 9.09
N VAL A 164 -18.09 17.79 8.30
CA VAL A 164 -17.40 16.48 8.35
C VAL A 164 -16.13 16.52 9.22
N SER A 165 -16.07 17.34 10.27
CA SER A 165 -14.99 17.30 11.26
C SER A 165 -15.42 16.54 12.53
N ASP A 166 -14.65 15.54 12.94
CA ASP A 166 -14.87 14.78 14.19
C ASP A 166 -13.60 14.82 15.03
N LEU A 167 -13.72 15.31 16.28
CA LEU A 167 -12.61 15.35 17.24
C LEU A 167 -12.01 13.96 17.49
N LYS A 168 -12.84 12.92 17.46
CA LYS A 168 -12.39 11.55 17.64
C LYS A 168 -11.60 11.04 16.43
N GLU A 169 -12.04 11.35 15.21
CA GLU A 169 -11.24 11.06 14.00
C GLU A 169 -9.94 11.85 14.00
N THR A 170 -9.97 13.12 14.42
CA THR A 170 -8.77 13.96 14.51
C THR A 170 -7.75 13.38 15.49
N ALA A 171 -8.21 12.94 16.66
CA ALA A 171 -7.36 12.33 17.68
C ALA A 171 -6.78 10.98 17.22
N SER A 172 -7.59 10.09 16.62
CA SER A 172 -7.09 8.81 16.11
C SER A 172 -6.17 8.97 14.91
N ARG A 173 -6.44 9.94 14.02
CA ARG A 173 -5.53 10.32 12.94
C ARG A 173 -4.19 10.76 13.49
N GLN A 174 -4.16 11.65 14.48
CA GLN A 174 -2.90 12.13 15.06
C GLN A 174 -2.10 10.99 15.71
N ALA A 175 -2.76 10.12 16.48
CA ALA A 175 -2.11 8.96 17.10
C ALA A 175 -1.52 8.01 16.04
N PHE A 176 -2.26 7.77 14.95
CA PHE A 176 -1.79 6.97 13.83
C PHE A 176 -0.57 7.61 13.13
N LEU A 177 -0.60 8.90 12.84
CA LEU A 177 0.50 9.60 12.18
C LEU A 177 1.77 9.64 13.05
N GLN A 178 1.62 9.79 14.36
CA GLN A 178 2.73 9.68 15.31
C GLN A 178 3.33 8.26 15.31
N ALA A 179 2.50 7.23 15.32
CA ALA A 179 2.95 5.84 15.27
C ALA A 179 3.68 5.51 13.95
N MET A 180 3.16 6.00 12.81
CA MET A 180 3.81 5.88 11.51
C MET A 180 5.14 6.62 11.45
N THR A 181 5.22 7.82 12.06
CA THR A 181 6.46 8.59 12.17
C THR A 181 7.51 7.85 12.99
N ALA A 182 7.12 7.24 14.12
CA ALA A 182 8.01 6.42 14.93
C ALA A 182 8.44 5.12 14.23
N LEU A 183 7.58 4.57 13.36
CA LEU A 183 7.86 3.36 12.59
C LEU A 183 8.83 3.62 11.45
N GLY A 184 8.63 4.70 10.68
CA GLY A 184 9.46 5.07 9.54
C GLY A 184 10.66 5.94 9.89
N GLU A 185 10.72 6.44 11.14
CA GLU A 185 11.70 7.43 11.63
C GLU A 185 11.79 8.68 10.75
N LYS A 186 10.67 9.03 10.12
CA LYS A 186 10.47 10.20 9.28
C LYS A 186 9.04 10.67 9.43
N GLU A 187 8.87 11.99 9.47
CA GLU A 187 7.56 12.61 9.65
C GLU A 187 6.53 12.13 8.60
N CYS A 188 5.42 11.59 9.11
CA CYS A 188 4.26 11.21 8.35
C CYS A 188 3.15 12.25 8.59
N SER A 189 2.76 12.97 7.55
CA SER A 189 1.68 13.96 7.59
C SER A 189 0.78 13.77 6.38
N LEU A 190 -0.53 13.94 6.56
CA LEU A 190 -1.51 13.93 5.47
C LEU A 190 -1.73 15.32 4.85
N GLU A 191 -1.10 16.35 5.42
CA GLU A 191 -1.14 17.71 4.91
C GLU A 191 -0.05 17.89 3.84
N GLU A 192 -0.25 18.87 2.96
CA GLU A 192 0.80 19.29 2.03
C GLU A 192 1.91 19.99 2.81
N VAL A 193 3.15 19.56 2.58
CA VAL A 193 4.31 20.37 2.98
C VAL A 193 4.29 21.60 2.09
N THR A 194 3.77 22.71 2.60
CA THR A 194 3.93 24.01 1.95
C THR A 194 5.41 24.35 2.02
N ALA A 195 6.12 24.14 0.92
CA ALA A 195 7.48 24.65 0.77
C ALA A 195 7.37 26.18 0.91
N SER A 196 7.89 26.68 2.03
CA SER A 196 8.01 28.12 2.31
C SER A 196 9.12 28.73 1.47
#